data_AF-A0A150XER1-F1
#
_entry.id   AF-A0A150XER1-F1
#
_cell.length_a   1.000
_cell.length_b   1.000
_cell.length_c   1.000
_cell.angle_alpha   90.00
_cell.angle_beta   90.00
_cell.angle_gamma   90.00
#
_symmetry.space_group_name_H-M   'P 1'
#
loop_
_entity.id
_entity.type
_entity.pdbx_description
1 polymer ?
#
loop_
_entity_poly.entity_id
_entity_poly.type
_entity_poly.pdbx_seq_one_letter_code
_entity_poly.pdbx_strand_id
1 'polypeptide(L)'
;MTEHHVQHIKDYLKSQGFSDFELMDDLTDHLATEIEFSMDSEKLDFETSFENAKQKLLPDFPYQLERDLKILTTPKHNIMMKKIAFIGGYLSALCLTISILFGVLSHQEKTDANSYRILVDTQNKANLLIGEKYDNEWKDYLSKMEDSQLNIIRKSKLFQSFLALSALILSLTYLPYRFYNGYQKSQLELVA
;
A
#
# COMPACT_ATOMS: atom_id res chain seq x y z
N MET A 1 30.35 0.39 32.92
CA MET A 1 31.23 0.01 31.78
C MET A 1 32.28 1.09 31.47
N THR A 2 33.36 0.79 30.75
CA THR A 2 34.24 1.82 30.12
C THR A 2 34.15 1.76 28.60
N GLU A 3 34.49 2.85 27.91
CA GLU A 3 34.46 2.93 26.43
C GLU A 3 35.41 1.91 25.76
N HIS A 4 36.51 1.57 26.44
CA HIS A 4 37.43 0.51 26.02
C HIS A 4 36.78 -0.89 26.04
N HIS A 5 35.91 -1.17 27.02
CA HIS A 5 35.17 -2.43 27.10
C HIS A 5 34.12 -2.56 25.99
N VAL A 6 33.44 -1.47 25.65
CA VAL A 6 32.48 -1.45 24.54
C VAL A 6 33.18 -1.71 23.21
N GLN A 7 34.35 -1.11 23.00
CA GLN A 7 35.15 -1.35 21.81
C GLN A 7 35.62 -2.81 21.73
N HIS A 8 35.99 -3.42 22.86
CA HIS A 8 36.38 -4.83 22.93
C HIS A 8 35.24 -5.77 22.49
N ILE A 9 34.00 -5.49 22.91
CA ILE A 9 32.81 -6.24 22.48
C ILE A 9 32.59 -6.10 20.97
N LYS A 10 32.70 -4.87 20.42
CA LYS A 10 32.54 -4.62 18.98
C LYS A 10 33.60 -5.33 18.15
N ASP A 11 34.85 -5.35 18.61
CA ASP A 11 35.95 -6.01 17.91
C ASP A 11 35.80 -7.54 17.94
N TYR A 12 35.32 -8.09 19.07
CA TYR A 12 34.95 -9.51 19.16
C TYR A 12 33.84 -9.87 18.17
N LEU A 13 32.74 -9.11 18.11
CA LEU A 13 31.65 -9.37 17.16
C LEU A 13 32.14 -9.30 15.70
N LYS A 14 32.98 -8.32 15.35
CA LYS A 14 33.62 -8.28 14.03
C LYS A 14 34.47 -9.52 13.74
N SER A 15 35.24 -9.99 14.72
CA SER A 15 36.08 -11.20 14.57
C SER A 15 35.25 -12.48 14.36
N GLN A 16 34.02 -12.50 14.88
CA GLN A 16 33.06 -13.58 14.70
C GLN A 16 32.32 -13.55 13.35
N GLY A 17 32.59 -12.53 12.51
CA GLY A 17 32.06 -12.44 11.15
C GLY A 17 30.73 -11.71 11.01
N PHE A 18 30.25 -11.02 12.05
CA PHE A 18 29.06 -10.17 11.95
C PHE A 18 29.29 -9.03 10.94
N SER A 19 28.41 -8.94 9.95
CA SER A 19 28.52 -7.97 8.84
C SER A 19 27.53 -6.81 8.94
N ASP A 20 26.42 -7.03 9.65
CA ASP A 20 25.32 -6.08 9.81
C ASP A 20 25.60 -5.11 10.98
N PHE A 21 25.71 -3.82 10.66
CA PHE A 21 26.02 -2.76 11.62
C PHE A 21 24.91 -2.54 12.65
N GLU A 22 23.64 -2.68 12.27
CA GLU A 22 22.49 -2.42 13.16
C GLU A 22 22.38 -3.55 14.19
N LEU A 23 22.49 -4.81 13.72
CA LEU A 23 22.53 -5.98 14.59
C LEU A 23 23.73 -5.97 15.54
N MET A 24 24.89 -5.51 15.06
CA MET A 24 26.10 -5.45 15.87
C MET A 24 26.00 -4.40 16.98
N ASP A 25 25.30 -3.29 16.75
CA ASP A 25 25.08 -2.26 17.77
C ASP A 25 24.07 -2.76 18.82
N ASP A 26 22.95 -3.37 18.40
CA ASP A 26 21.96 -4.00 19.30
C ASP A 26 22.59 -5.12 20.16
N LEU A 27 23.40 -6.00 19.55
CA LEU A 27 24.12 -7.04 20.27
C LEU A 27 25.14 -6.46 21.24
N THR A 28 25.85 -5.39 20.85
CA THR A 28 26.80 -4.73 21.74
C THR A 28 26.08 -4.15 22.95
N ASP A 29 24.92 -3.52 22.77
CA ASP A 29 24.14 -2.91 23.85
C ASP A 29 23.58 -3.96 24.82
N HIS A 30 23.07 -5.07 24.29
CA HIS A 30 22.59 -6.20 25.11
C HIS A 30 23.72 -6.91 25.86
N LEU A 31 24.86 -7.18 25.20
CA LEU A 31 26.04 -7.74 25.86
C LEU A 31 26.56 -6.78 26.93
N ALA A 32 26.61 -5.48 26.63
CA ALA A 32 27.06 -4.48 27.59
C ALA A 32 26.17 -4.42 28.82
N THR A 33 24.86 -4.41 28.65
CA THR A 33 23.89 -4.40 29.75
C THR A 33 24.05 -5.62 30.65
N GLU A 34 24.22 -6.81 30.08
CA GLU A 34 24.40 -8.04 30.85
C GLU A 34 25.75 -8.07 31.59
N ILE A 35 26.83 -7.59 30.97
CA ILE A 35 28.14 -7.49 31.61
C ILE A 35 28.09 -6.49 32.78
N GLU A 36 27.45 -5.34 32.61
CA GLU A 36 27.24 -4.39 33.71
C GLU A 36 26.44 -5.02 34.85
N PHE A 37 25.40 -5.77 34.53
CA PHE A 37 24.61 -6.47 35.53
C PHE A 37 25.45 -7.49 36.32
N SER A 38 26.28 -8.30 35.66
CA SER A 38 27.18 -9.26 36.32
C SER A 38 28.28 -8.57 37.13
N MET A 39 28.84 -7.47 36.63
CA MET A 39 29.85 -6.69 37.35
C MET A 39 29.29 -6.04 38.62
N ASP A 40 28.06 -5.51 38.56
CA ASP A 40 27.44 -4.81 39.70
C ASP A 40 26.79 -5.77 40.71
N SER A 41 26.09 -6.80 40.23
CA SER A 41 25.32 -7.72 41.08
C SER A 41 26.18 -8.86 41.63
N GLU A 42 27.07 -9.43 40.80
CA GLU A 42 27.88 -10.60 41.15
C GLU A 42 29.33 -10.24 41.52
N LYS A 43 29.72 -8.97 41.36
CA LYS A 43 31.08 -8.44 41.61
C LYS A 43 32.16 -9.21 40.87
N LEU A 44 31.84 -9.72 39.69
CA LEU A 44 32.77 -10.40 38.81
C LEU A 44 33.66 -9.40 38.08
N ASP A 45 34.84 -9.84 37.66
CA ASP A 45 35.68 -9.04 36.78
C ASP A 45 35.08 -8.96 35.37
N PHE A 46 35.55 -8.00 34.58
CA PHE A 46 35.04 -7.78 33.23
C PHE A 46 35.17 -9.03 32.36
N GLU A 47 36.30 -9.74 32.46
CA GLU A 47 36.58 -10.88 31.59
C GLU A 47 35.67 -12.08 31.89
N THR A 48 35.46 -12.39 33.18
CA THR A 48 34.51 -13.45 33.57
C THR A 48 33.08 -13.05 33.24
N SER A 49 32.72 -11.78 33.44
CA SER A 49 31.39 -11.26 33.07
C SER A 49 31.16 -11.32 31.55
N PHE A 50 32.22 -11.06 30.75
CA PHE A 50 32.17 -11.15 29.30
C PHE A 50 32.02 -12.59 28.82
N GLU A 51 32.76 -13.55 29.37
CA GLU A 51 32.59 -14.98 29.06
C GLU A 51 31.17 -15.48 29.41
N ASN A 52 30.65 -15.10 30.58
CA ASN A 52 29.30 -15.45 31.00
C ASN A 52 28.24 -14.84 30.07
N ALA A 53 28.39 -13.56 29.70
CA ALA A 53 27.48 -12.88 28.78
C ALA A 53 27.52 -13.51 27.38
N LYS A 54 28.71 -13.89 26.88
CA LYS A 54 28.85 -14.62 25.62
C LYS A 54 28.09 -15.94 25.66
N GLN A 55 28.28 -16.74 26.71
CA GLN A 55 27.64 -18.05 26.82
C GLN A 55 26.11 -17.95 26.99
N LYS A 56 25.63 -16.86 27.60
CA LYS A 56 24.20 -16.62 27.85
C LYS A 56 23.46 -16.03 26.64
N LEU A 57 24.09 -15.11 25.92
CA LEU A 57 23.44 -14.31 24.86
C LEU A 57 23.82 -14.74 23.44
N LEU A 58 25.02 -15.30 23.23
CA LEU A 58 25.46 -15.74 21.91
C LEU A 58 25.27 -17.26 21.77
N PRO A 59 24.59 -17.74 20.71
CA PRO A 59 24.59 -19.16 20.38
C PRO A 59 25.98 -19.59 19.87
N ASP A 60 26.26 -20.91 19.92
CA ASP A 60 27.54 -21.53 19.51
C ASP A 60 28.01 -21.14 18.08
N PHE A 61 27.12 -20.63 17.23
CA PHE A 61 27.42 -20.20 15.87
C PHE A 61 26.78 -18.84 15.53
N PRO A 62 27.54 -17.74 15.63
CA PRO A 62 27.04 -16.38 15.34
C PRO A 62 26.50 -16.18 13.91
N TYR A 63 27.04 -16.92 12.93
CA TYR A 63 26.51 -16.93 11.55
C TYR A 63 25.07 -17.48 11.45
N GLN A 64 24.68 -18.39 12.33
CA GLN A 64 23.32 -18.92 12.35
C GLN A 64 22.32 -17.85 12.82
N LEU A 65 22.72 -16.97 13.75
CA LEU A 65 21.88 -15.89 14.23
C LEU A 65 21.56 -14.88 13.13
N GLU A 66 22.57 -14.38 12.40
CA GLU A 66 22.36 -13.44 11.28
C GLU A 66 21.52 -14.09 10.17
N ARG A 67 21.80 -15.37 9.84
CA ARG A 67 21.03 -16.13 8.85
C ARG A 67 19.58 -16.31 9.30
N ASP A 68 19.33 -16.66 10.55
CA ASP A 68 17.99 -16.93 11.06
C ASP A 68 17.17 -15.62 11.18
N LEU A 69 17.81 -14.51 11.57
CA LEU A 69 17.21 -13.16 11.53
C LEU A 69 16.85 -12.73 10.10
N LYS A 70 17.71 -13.03 9.13
CA LYS A 70 17.45 -12.77 7.70
C LYS A 70 16.34 -13.67 7.14
N ILE A 71 16.28 -14.91 7.59
CA ILE A 71 15.19 -15.87 7.32
C ILE A 71 13.88 -15.42 7.97
N LEU A 72 13.89 -14.71 9.10
CA LEU A 72 12.69 -14.20 9.79
C LEU A 72 12.18 -12.87 9.21
N THR A 73 13.07 -12.01 8.71
CA THR A 73 12.70 -10.72 8.09
C THR A 73 12.14 -10.89 6.67
N THR A 74 12.65 -11.84 5.90
CA THR A 74 12.18 -12.16 4.53
C THR A 74 10.67 -12.55 4.46
N PRO A 75 10.13 -13.45 5.30
CA PRO A 75 8.73 -13.81 5.30
C PRO A 75 7.85 -12.67 5.82
N LYS A 76 8.33 -11.84 6.75
CA LYS A 76 7.60 -10.65 7.23
C LYS A 76 7.35 -9.67 6.08
N HIS A 77 8.36 -9.41 5.25
CA HIS A 77 8.20 -8.54 4.08
C HIS A 77 7.28 -9.14 3.01
N ASN A 78 7.40 -10.45 2.76
CA ASN A 78 6.55 -11.16 1.80
C ASN A 78 5.07 -11.18 2.26
N ILE A 79 4.82 -11.41 3.55
CA ILE A 79 3.47 -11.34 4.15
C ILE A 79 2.91 -9.92 4.03
N MET A 80 3.73 -8.90 4.27
CA MET A 80 3.30 -7.50 4.16
C MET A 80 2.93 -7.14 2.71
N MET A 81 3.73 -7.52 1.71
CA MET A 81 3.40 -7.31 0.30
C MET A 81 2.10 -8.02 -0.10
N LYS A 82 1.89 -9.27 0.35
CA LYS A 82 0.64 -10.00 0.11
C LYS A 82 -0.58 -9.28 0.69
N LYS A 83 -0.47 -8.75 1.91
CA LYS A 83 -1.53 -7.96 2.55
C LYS A 83 -1.83 -6.68 1.76
N ILE A 84 -0.82 -5.95 1.31
CA ILE A 84 -0.98 -4.73 0.51
C ILE A 84 -1.64 -5.05 -0.83
N ALA A 85 -1.20 -6.11 -1.51
CA ALA A 85 -1.79 -6.55 -2.77
C ALA A 85 -3.26 -6.95 -2.61
N PHE A 86 -3.59 -7.65 -1.52
CA PHE A 86 -4.96 -8.04 -1.20
C PHE A 86 -5.87 -6.84 -0.93
N ILE A 87 -5.45 -5.93 -0.04
CA ILE A 87 -6.22 -4.71 0.30
C ILE A 87 -6.36 -3.81 -0.93
N GLY A 88 -5.28 -3.60 -1.67
CA GLY A 88 -5.28 -2.79 -2.89
C GLY A 88 -6.17 -3.38 -3.99
N GLY A 89 -6.16 -4.70 -4.17
CA GLY A 89 -7.07 -5.39 -5.08
C GLY A 89 -8.55 -5.16 -4.71
N TYR A 90 -8.89 -5.29 -3.42
CA TYR A 90 -10.25 -5.03 -2.93
C TYR A 90 -10.67 -3.57 -3.15
N LEU A 91 -9.80 -2.63 -2.80
CA LEU A 91 -10.07 -1.19 -2.96
C LEU A 91 -10.20 -0.79 -4.44
N SER A 92 -9.39 -1.38 -5.31
CA SER A 92 -9.50 -1.23 -6.76
C SER A 92 -10.84 -1.74 -7.28
N ALA A 93 -11.27 -2.93 -6.84
CA ALA A 93 -12.56 -3.49 -7.23
C ALA A 93 -13.73 -2.60 -6.81
N LEU A 94 -13.69 -2.06 -5.58
CA LEU A 94 -14.69 -1.09 -5.11
C LEU A 94 -14.72 0.19 -5.95
N CYS A 95 -13.56 0.77 -6.28
CA CYS A 95 -13.51 1.95 -7.15
C CYS A 95 -14.07 1.64 -8.54
N LEU A 96 -13.79 0.45 -9.07
CA LEU A 96 -14.28 0.01 -10.37
C LEU A 96 -15.80 -0.19 -10.38
N THR A 97 -16.40 -0.77 -9.33
CA THR A 97 -17.86 -0.90 -9.25
C THR A 97 -18.55 0.45 -9.13
N ILE A 98 -18.00 1.37 -8.33
CA ILE A 98 -18.48 2.75 -8.23
C ILE A 98 -18.36 3.49 -9.57
N SER A 99 -17.24 3.29 -10.27
CA SER A 99 -17.04 3.84 -11.63
C SER A 99 -18.17 3.36 -12.55
N ILE A 100 -18.35 2.04 -12.69
CA ILE A 100 -19.39 1.46 -13.56
C ILE A 100 -20.78 2.02 -13.21
N LEU A 101 -21.12 2.14 -11.92
CA LEU A 101 -22.37 2.74 -11.47
C LEU A 101 -22.56 4.17 -12.01
N PHE A 102 -21.55 5.05 -11.86
CA PHE A 102 -21.62 6.40 -12.41
C PHE A 102 -21.67 6.44 -13.94
N GLY A 103 -21.01 5.48 -14.61
CA GLY A 103 -21.08 5.33 -16.06
C GLY A 103 -22.50 5.01 -16.54
N VAL A 104 -23.15 4.04 -15.89
CA VAL A 104 -24.55 3.67 -16.17
C VAL A 104 -25.50 4.83 -15.88
N LEU A 105 -25.36 5.49 -14.72
CA LEU A 105 -26.19 6.64 -14.36
C LEU A 105 -26.01 7.83 -15.31
N SER A 106 -24.79 8.07 -15.81
CA SER A 106 -24.51 9.11 -16.81
C SER A 106 -25.16 8.77 -18.15
N HIS A 107 -25.12 7.50 -18.56
CA HIS A 107 -25.76 7.03 -19.78
C HIS A 107 -27.29 7.15 -19.71
N GLN A 108 -27.90 6.71 -18.61
CA GLN A 108 -29.35 6.80 -18.40
C GLN A 108 -29.83 8.26 -18.41
N GLU A 109 -29.13 9.16 -17.70
CA GLU A 109 -29.47 10.59 -17.70
C GLU A 109 -29.40 11.17 -19.12
N LYS A 110 -28.42 10.76 -19.92
CA LYS A 110 -28.29 11.17 -21.32
C LYS A 110 -29.42 10.65 -22.20
N THR A 111 -29.88 9.42 -21.99
CA THR A 111 -31.03 8.86 -22.73
C THR A 111 -32.33 9.57 -22.37
N ASP A 112 -32.52 9.90 -21.09
CA ASP A 112 -33.70 10.59 -20.59
C ASP A 112 -33.76 12.03 -21.14
N ALA A 113 -32.64 12.77 -21.06
CA ALA A 113 -32.53 14.12 -21.61
C ALA A 113 -32.78 14.16 -23.14
N ASN A 114 -32.28 13.16 -23.88
CA ASN A 114 -32.53 13.05 -25.31
C ASN A 114 -34.00 12.77 -25.62
N SER A 115 -34.63 11.88 -24.85
CA SER A 115 -36.06 11.54 -25.02
C SER A 115 -36.94 12.76 -24.75
N TYR A 116 -36.64 13.50 -23.68
CA TYR A 116 -37.35 14.74 -23.34
C TYR A 116 -37.18 15.81 -24.43
N ARG A 117 -35.96 15.98 -24.98
CA ARG A 117 -35.72 16.88 -26.12
C ARG A 117 -36.56 16.53 -27.34
N ILE A 118 -36.68 15.24 -27.70
CA ILE A 118 -37.47 14.81 -28.86
C ILE A 118 -38.96 15.13 -28.65
N LEU A 119 -39.49 14.89 -27.45
CA LEU A 119 -40.88 15.19 -27.11
C LEU A 119 -41.18 16.69 -27.23
N VAL A 120 -40.33 17.52 -26.63
CA VAL A 120 -40.48 18.98 -26.67
C VAL A 120 -40.36 19.49 -28.11
N ASP A 121 -39.36 19.08 -28.89
CA ASP A 121 -39.23 19.47 -30.30
C ASP A 121 -40.44 19.05 -31.15
N THR A 122 -41.01 17.85 -30.89
CA THR A 122 -42.21 17.37 -31.58
C THR A 122 -43.43 18.22 -31.25
N GLN A 123 -43.64 18.53 -29.97
CA GLN A 123 -44.72 19.42 -29.52
C GLN A 123 -44.56 20.83 -30.10
N ASN A 124 -43.34 21.36 -30.11
CA ASN A 124 -43.02 22.66 -30.68
C ASN A 124 -43.32 22.77 -32.16
N LYS A 125 -42.97 21.74 -32.94
CA LYS A 125 -43.34 21.66 -34.35
C LYS A 125 -44.87 21.60 -34.52
N ALA A 126 -45.58 20.87 -33.66
CA ALA A 126 -47.04 20.77 -33.73
C ALA A 126 -47.72 22.12 -33.46
N ASN A 127 -47.36 22.81 -32.39
CA ASN A 127 -47.97 24.10 -32.03
C ASN A 127 -47.57 25.23 -33.00
N LEU A 128 -46.39 25.18 -33.62
CA LEU A 128 -46.02 26.10 -34.71
C LEU A 128 -47.00 25.99 -35.90
N LEU A 129 -47.49 24.77 -36.20
CA LEU A 129 -48.49 24.54 -37.24
C LEU A 129 -49.88 25.08 -36.86
N ILE A 130 -50.19 25.15 -35.56
CA ILE A 130 -51.50 25.56 -35.04
C ILE A 130 -51.54 27.08 -34.73
N GLY A 131 -50.40 27.76 -34.70
CA GLY A 131 -50.31 29.21 -34.49
C GLY A 131 -50.42 29.64 -33.01
N GLU A 132 -50.28 28.72 -32.06
CA GLU A 132 -50.27 29.04 -30.63
C GLU A 132 -48.94 29.65 -30.19
N LYS A 133 -49.01 30.64 -29.28
CA LYS A 133 -47.85 31.42 -28.83
C LYS A 133 -47.18 30.77 -27.61
N TYR A 134 -45.86 30.64 -27.70
CA TYR A 134 -44.99 29.97 -26.76
C TYR A 134 -44.20 30.94 -25.90
N ASP A 135 -44.19 30.77 -24.57
CA ASP A 135 -43.20 31.49 -23.74
C ASP A 135 -42.80 30.77 -22.44
N ASN A 136 -43.72 30.02 -21.80
CA ASN A 136 -43.45 29.48 -20.46
C ASN A 136 -42.83 28.07 -20.48
N GLU A 137 -43.29 27.17 -21.34
CA GLU A 137 -42.79 25.78 -21.41
C GLU A 137 -41.35 25.68 -21.96
N TRP A 138 -40.97 26.58 -22.86
CA TRP A 138 -39.61 26.60 -23.43
C TRP A 138 -38.54 27.03 -22.44
N LYS A 139 -38.87 27.97 -21.54
CA LYS A 139 -37.93 28.40 -20.48
C LYS A 139 -37.70 27.28 -19.45
N ASP A 140 -38.75 26.56 -19.07
CA ASP A 140 -38.66 25.37 -18.20
C ASP A 140 -37.90 24.23 -18.88
N TYR A 141 -38.08 24.03 -20.18
CA TYR A 141 -37.29 23.08 -20.96
C TYR A 141 -35.78 23.42 -20.94
N LEU A 142 -35.43 24.68 -21.19
CA LEU A 142 -34.03 25.12 -21.22
C LEU A 142 -33.34 24.94 -19.86
N SER A 143 -34.01 25.29 -18.75
CA SER A 143 -33.42 25.11 -17.42
C SER A 143 -33.22 23.63 -17.06
N LYS A 144 -34.21 22.78 -17.32
CA LYS A 144 -34.11 21.33 -17.10
C LYS A 144 -33.01 20.68 -17.94
N MET A 145 -32.86 21.15 -19.19
CA MET A 145 -31.81 20.66 -20.08
C MET A 145 -30.42 21.06 -19.59
N GLU A 146 -30.26 22.29 -19.10
CA GLU A 146 -29.00 22.77 -18.52
C GLU A 146 -28.61 21.97 -17.27
N ASP A 147 -29.56 21.75 -16.35
CA ASP A 147 -29.33 20.94 -15.15
C ASP A 147 -28.97 19.48 -15.49
N SER A 148 -29.67 18.87 -16.44
CA SER A 148 -29.39 17.50 -16.87
C SER A 148 -28.01 17.40 -17.54
N GLN A 149 -27.63 18.36 -18.40
CA GLN A 149 -26.29 18.42 -19.00
C GLN A 149 -25.19 18.52 -17.94
N LEU A 150 -25.36 19.38 -16.94
CA LEU A 150 -24.43 19.52 -15.83
C LEU A 150 -24.29 18.22 -15.03
N ASN A 151 -25.40 17.53 -14.78
CA ASN A 151 -25.41 16.24 -14.09
C ASN A 151 -24.74 15.13 -14.91
N ILE A 152 -24.98 15.07 -16.22
CA ILE A 152 -24.32 14.13 -17.14
C ILE A 152 -22.81 14.34 -17.09
N ILE A 153 -22.35 15.58 -17.23
CA ILE A 153 -20.91 15.92 -17.20
C ILE A 153 -20.30 15.55 -15.85
N ARG A 154 -20.98 15.87 -14.73
CA ARG A 154 -20.49 15.54 -13.39
C ARG A 154 -20.36 14.03 -13.18
N LYS A 155 -21.41 13.26 -13.49
CA LYS A 155 -21.40 11.79 -13.38
C LYS A 155 -20.34 11.17 -14.30
N SER A 156 -20.16 11.70 -15.51
CA SER A 156 -19.13 11.24 -16.46
C SER A 156 -17.71 11.52 -15.95
N LYS A 157 -17.46 12.68 -15.34
CA LYS A 157 -16.19 12.98 -14.68
C LYS A 157 -15.91 12.03 -13.52
N LEU A 158 -16.91 11.77 -12.67
CA LEU A 158 -16.77 10.81 -11.57
C LEU A 158 -16.46 9.40 -12.09
N PHE A 159 -17.16 8.94 -13.13
CA PHE A 159 -16.86 7.68 -13.81
C PHE A 159 -15.38 7.57 -14.20
N GLN A 160 -14.86 8.58 -14.92
CA GLN A 160 -13.47 8.61 -15.38
C GLN A 160 -12.48 8.65 -14.22
N SER A 161 -12.73 9.47 -13.19
CA SER A 161 -11.86 9.60 -12.03
C SER A 161 -11.75 8.28 -11.26
N PHE A 162 -12.88 7.63 -10.97
CA PHE A 162 -12.88 6.33 -10.26
C PHE A 162 -12.28 5.20 -11.11
N LEU A 163 -12.47 5.24 -12.43
CA LEU A 163 -11.84 4.28 -13.34
C LEU A 163 -10.31 4.42 -13.29
N ALA A 164 -9.80 5.64 -13.45
CA ALA A 164 -8.37 5.93 -13.39
C ALA A 164 -7.78 5.57 -12.03
N LEU A 165 -8.48 5.93 -10.94
CA LEU A 165 -8.06 5.60 -9.58
C LEU A 165 -7.99 4.07 -9.37
N SER A 166 -8.96 3.31 -9.86
CA SER A 166 -8.94 1.84 -9.77
C SER A 166 -7.72 1.25 -10.48
N ALA A 167 -7.43 1.72 -11.70
CA ALA A 167 -6.26 1.27 -12.46
C ALA A 167 -4.95 1.63 -11.76
N LEU A 168 -4.85 2.84 -11.20
CA LEU A 168 -3.68 3.28 -10.45
C LEU A 168 -3.45 2.43 -9.20
N ILE A 169 -4.49 2.21 -8.38
CA ILE A 169 -4.38 1.37 -7.18
C ILE A 169 -3.92 -0.03 -7.57
N LEU A 170 -4.57 -0.64 -8.57
CA LEU A 170 -4.18 -1.98 -9.05
C LEU A 170 -2.72 -2.00 -9.52
N SER A 171 -2.30 -0.99 -10.28
CA SER A 171 -0.93 -0.90 -10.77
C SER A 171 0.09 -0.76 -9.64
N LEU A 172 -0.21 0.05 -8.61
CA LEU A 172 0.72 0.33 -7.52
C LEU A 172 0.77 -0.78 -6.48
N THR A 173 -0.32 -1.53 -6.27
CA THR A 173 -0.36 -2.57 -5.23
C THR A 173 -0.10 -3.96 -5.79
N TYR A 174 -0.64 -4.28 -6.97
CA TYR A 174 -0.58 -5.64 -7.51
C TYR A 174 0.66 -5.91 -8.36
N LEU A 175 1.10 -4.95 -9.21
CA LEU A 175 2.29 -5.18 -10.06
C LEU A 175 3.56 -5.41 -9.24
N PRO A 176 3.89 -4.60 -8.20
CA PRO A 176 5.10 -4.83 -7.42
C PRO A 176 5.10 -6.21 -6.76
N TYR A 177 3.96 -6.62 -6.20
CA TYR A 177 3.80 -7.96 -5.63
C TYR A 177 4.03 -9.06 -6.68
N ARG A 178 3.45 -8.92 -7.88
CA ARG A 178 3.59 -9.91 -8.96
C ARG A 178 5.03 -10.02 -9.44
N PHE A 179 5.71 -8.89 -9.65
CA PHE A 179 7.12 -8.89 -10.06
C PHE A 179 8.03 -9.46 -8.97
N TYR A 180 7.82 -9.07 -7.71
CA TYR A 180 8.59 -9.58 -6.58
C TYR A 180 8.44 -11.10 -6.42
N ASN A 181 7.20 -11.61 -6.48
CA ASN A 181 6.94 -13.05 -6.38
C ASN A 181 7.56 -13.82 -7.56
N GLY A 182 7.54 -13.25 -8.78
CA GLY A 182 8.21 -13.83 -9.95
C GLY A 182 9.74 -13.87 -9.79
N TYR A 183 10.34 -12.77 -9.31
CA TYR A 183 11.77 -12.69 -9.03
C TYR A 183 12.21 -13.73 -7.98
N GLN A 184 11.49 -13.85 -6.87
CA GLN A 184 11.80 -14.85 -5.84
C GLN A 184 11.73 -16.28 -6.38
N LYS A 185 10.71 -16.59 -7.18
CA LYS A 185 10.56 -17.92 -7.77
C LYS A 185 11.73 -18.25 -8.70
N SER A 186 12.15 -17.29 -9.54
CA SER A 186 13.31 -17.47 -10.43
C SER A 186 14.63 -17.68 -9.66
N GLN A 187 14.83 -16.99 -8.54
CA GLN A 187 16.02 -17.21 -7.70
C GLN A 187 16.04 -18.60 -7.06
N LEU A 188 14.89 -19.09 -6.60
CA LEU A 188 14.78 -20.45 -6.04
C LEU A 188 15.03 -21.53 -7.10
N GLU A 189 14.57 -21.33 -8.33
CA GLU A 189 14.81 -22.25 -9.46
C GLU A 189 16.28 -22.26 -9.92
N LEU A 190 17.07 -21.21 -9.65
CA LEU A 190 18.50 -21.15 -9.98
C LEU A 190 19.38 -21.84 -8.93
N VAL A 191 18.87 -22.06 -7.71
CA VAL A 191 19.60 -22.64 -6.58
C VAL A 191 19.23 -24.11 -6.33
N ALA A 192 18.10 -24.58 -6.89
CA ALA A 192 17.63 -25.96 -6.81
C ALA A 192 18.19 -26.85 -7.94
#